data_AF-A0AAV0YGQ1-F1
#
_entry.id   AF-A0AAV0YGQ1-F1
#
_cell.length_a   1.000
_cell.length_b   1.000
_cell.length_c   1.000
_cell.angle_alpha   90.00
_cell.angle_beta   90.00
_cell.angle_gamma   90.00
#
_symmetry.space_group_name_H-M   'P 1'
#
loop_
_entity.id
_entity.type
_entity.pdbx_description
1 polymer ?
#
loop_
_entity_poly.entity_id
_entity_poly.type
_entity_poly.pdbx_seq_one_letter_code
_entity_poly.pdbx_strand_id
1 'polypeptide(L)'
;MGITSFLDSKNMKPGDNLDHHIDKGIIGCKIGVAVFSPQYCDSKFCLHELALLMETKKRDNVTCSEKELRRFRFALAQAKNTVGLTFDSFNGDWSELLKDTTNAVVMNLWEVGRKNE
;
A
#
# COMPACT_ATOMS: atom_id res chain seq x y z
N MET A 1 7.35 20.77 6.66
CA MET A 1 6.47 20.12 5.65
C MET A 1 5.83 18.92 6.33
N GLY A 2 4.50 18.81 6.31
CA GLY A 2 3.79 17.65 6.87
C GLY A 2 3.45 16.65 5.77
N ILE A 3 3.61 15.35 6.04
CA ILE A 3 3.11 14.28 5.17
C ILE A 3 1.74 13.87 5.71
N THR A 4 0.72 13.95 4.86
CA THR A 4 -0.62 13.43 5.19
C THR A 4 -0.65 11.93 4.94
N SER A 5 -0.87 11.14 5.98
CA SER A 5 -1.01 9.69 5.88
C SER A 5 -2.43 9.24 6.23
N PHE A 6 -2.80 8.09 5.68
CA PHE A 6 -3.99 7.33 6.04
C PHE A 6 -3.53 5.92 6.42
N LEU A 7 -4.04 5.39 7.53
CA LEU A 7 -3.74 4.05 8.01
C LEU A 7 -4.98 3.18 7.82
N ASP A 8 -4.78 1.94 7.37
CA ASP A 8 -5.79 0.88 7.30
C ASP A 8 -6.21 0.36 8.72
N SER A 9 -6.24 1.26 9.70
CA SER A 9 -6.81 1.00 11.02
C SER A 9 -8.24 1.53 11.02
N LYS A 10 -9.15 0.82 11.68
CA LYS A 10 -10.58 1.17 11.89
C LYS A 10 -10.83 2.52 12.57
N ASN A 11 -10.35 3.62 12.03
CA ASN A 11 -10.64 4.98 12.50
C ASN A 11 -11.90 5.50 11.82
N MET A 12 -13.03 4.82 12.06
CA MET A 12 -14.33 5.19 11.48
C MET A 12 -15.44 5.13 12.52
N LYS A 13 -16.47 5.94 12.29
CA LYS A 13 -17.63 6.00 13.17
C LYS A 13 -18.64 4.91 12.73
N PRO A 14 -19.54 4.46 13.61
CA PRO A 14 -20.61 3.55 13.21
C PRO A 14 -21.42 4.13 12.05
N GLY A 15 -21.55 3.37 10.94
CA GLY A 15 -22.32 3.77 9.75
C GLY A 15 -21.49 4.06 8.50
N ASP A 16 -20.16 4.13 8.61
CA ASP A 16 -19.29 4.32 7.45
C ASP A 16 -19.12 3.02 6.63
N ASN A 17 -19.23 3.10 5.30
CA ASN A 17 -18.87 1.99 4.40
C ASN A 17 -17.33 1.89 4.31
N LEU A 18 -16.75 1.13 5.24
CA LEU A 18 -15.31 0.91 5.45
C LEU A 18 -14.53 0.72 4.13
N ASP A 19 -15.05 -0.15 3.26
CA ASP A 19 -14.37 -0.56 2.04
C ASP A 19 -14.22 0.59 1.02
N HIS A 20 -15.25 1.44 0.86
CA HIS A 20 -15.23 2.49 -0.17
C HIS A 20 -14.29 3.65 0.16
N HIS A 21 -14.09 3.93 1.45
CA HIS A 21 -13.20 5.01 1.88
C HIS A 21 -11.73 4.61 1.77
N ILE A 22 -11.41 3.35 2.09
CA ILE A 22 -10.07 2.79 1.95
C ILE A 22 -9.70 2.72 0.47
N ASP A 23 -10.58 2.18 -0.38
CA ASP A 23 -10.37 2.10 -1.82
C ASP A 23 -10.07 3.48 -2.43
N LYS A 24 -10.86 4.49 -2.06
CA LYS A 24 -10.62 5.88 -2.49
C LYS A 24 -9.31 6.45 -1.97
N GLY A 25 -8.96 6.17 -0.72
CA GLY A 25 -7.69 6.59 -0.12
C GLY A 25 -6.51 6.01 -0.88
N ILE A 26 -6.57 4.71 -1.22
CA ILE A 26 -5.56 4.01 -2.00
C ILE A 26 -5.47 4.57 -3.43
N ILE A 27 -6.59 4.79 -4.10
CA ILE A 27 -6.61 5.34 -5.46
C ILE A 27 -6.07 6.78 -5.50
N GLY A 28 -6.37 7.58 -4.47
CA GLY A 28 -5.93 8.97 -4.36
C GLY A 28 -4.52 9.15 -3.80
N CYS A 29 -3.89 8.11 -3.25
CA CYS A 29 -2.57 8.24 -2.65
C CYS A 29 -1.48 8.40 -3.72
N LYS A 30 -0.44 9.17 -3.39
CA LYS A 30 0.76 9.29 -4.23
C LYS A 30 1.74 8.15 -3.99
N ILE A 31 1.84 7.71 -2.73
CA ILE A 31 2.71 6.66 -2.26
C ILE A 31 1.89 5.78 -1.32
N GLY A 32 1.90 4.47 -1.58
CA GLY A 32 1.33 3.46 -0.69
C GLY A 32 2.42 2.60 -0.07
N VAL A 33 2.28 2.29 1.21
CA VAL A 33 3.19 1.44 1.98
C VAL A 33 2.43 0.18 2.39
N ALA A 34 2.83 -0.97 1.85
CA ALA A 34 2.28 -2.27 2.23
C ALA A 34 3.20 -2.93 3.27
N VAL A 35 2.64 -3.30 4.42
CA VAL A 35 3.37 -3.96 5.51
C VAL A 35 2.98 -5.44 5.55
N PHE A 36 3.89 -6.32 5.14
CA PHE A 36 3.63 -7.76 5.12
C PHE A 36 3.95 -8.39 6.47
N SER A 37 2.93 -9.00 7.08
CA SER A 37 3.06 -9.89 8.25
C SER A 37 2.82 -11.34 7.83
N PRO A 38 3.15 -12.33 8.69
CA PRO A 38 2.86 -13.74 8.40
C PRO A 38 1.39 -14.02 8.05
N GLN A 39 0.45 -13.27 8.62
CA GLN A 39 -1.00 -13.41 8.40
C GLN A 39 -1.55 -12.49 7.30
N TYR A 40 -0.71 -11.73 6.58
CA TYR A 40 -1.19 -10.74 5.59
C TYR A 40 -2.08 -11.39 4.52
N CYS A 41 -1.67 -12.57 4.03
CA CYS A 41 -2.40 -13.30 2.98
C CYS A 41 -3.65 -14.03 3.49
N ASP A 42 -3.88 -14.08 4.80
CA ASP A 42 -5.07 -14.69 5.40
C ASP A 42 -6.27 -13.72 5.39
N SER A 43 -6.00 -12.41 5.21
CA SER A 43 -7.03 -11.37 5.12
C SER A 43 -7.36 -11.06 3.67
N LYS A 44 -8.63 -11.31 3.28
CA LYS A 44 -9.14 -10.91 1.96
C LYS A 44 -9.05 -9.39 1.74
N PHE A 45 -9.22 -8.60 2.79
CA PHE A 45 -9.14 -7.13 2.71
C PHE A 45 -7.72 -6.67 2.39
N CYS A 46 -6.71 -7.20 3.08
CA CYS A 46 -5.31 -6.86 2.80
C CYS A 46 -4.90 -7.23 1.36
N LEU A 47 -5.38 -8.38 0.85
CA LEU A 47 -5.13 -8.78 -0.55
C LEU A 47 -5.85 -7.88 -1.57
N HIS A 48 -7.05 -7.39 -1.25
CA HIS A 48 -7.79 -6.45 -2.07
C HIS A 48 -7.11 -5.08 -2.12
N GLU A 49 -6.69 -4.55 -0.98
CA GLU A 49 -5.95 -3.29 -0.90
C GLU A 49 -4.61 -3.36 -1.64
N LEU A 50 -3.89 -4.47 -1.49
CA LEU A 50 -2.66 -4.70 -2.24
C LEU A 50 -2.94 -4.73 -3.75
N ALA A 51 -4.02 -5.38 -4.17
CA ALA A 51 -4.42 -5.40 -5.58
C ALA A 51 -4.71 -3.99 -6.10
N LEU A 52 -5.47 -3.18 -5.34
CA LEU A 52 -5.73 -1.78 -5.70
C LEU A 52 -4.44 -0.96 -5.79
N LEU A 53 -3.54 -1.07 -4.82
CA LEU A 53 -2.23 -0.40 -4.83
C LEU A 53 -1.39 -0.74 -6.07
N MET A 54 -1.48 -1.99 -6.51
CA MET A 54 -0.69 -2.50 -7.64
C MET A 54 -1.34 -2.19 -8.99
N GLU A 55 -2.66 -2.04 -9.03
CA GLU A 55 -3.43 -1.63 -10.20
C GLU A 55 -3.26 -0.13 -10.48
N THR A 56 -3.28 0.73 -9.45
CA THR A 56 -3.13 2.18 -9.61
C THR A 56 -1.74 2.60 -10.12
N LYS A 57 -0.71 1.77 -9.90
CA LYS A 57 0.63 1.97 -10.50
C LYS A 57 0.64 1.81 -12.02
N LYS A 58 -0.33 1.12 -12.62
CA LYS A 58 -0.46 0.97 -14.08
C LYS A 58 -1.52 1.96 -14.59
N ARG A 59 -1.08 3.08 -15.19
CA ARG A 59 -1.97 4.02 -15.89
C ARG A 59 -2.61 3.43 -17.16
N ASP A 60 -2.21 2.23 -17.59
CA ASP A 60 -2.76 1.59 -18.77
C ASP A 60 -3.91 0.64 -18.40
N ASN A 61 -5.13 1.17 -18.47
CA ASN A 61 -6.38 0.50 -18.86
C ASN A 61 -6.48 -1.01 -18.59
N VAL A 62 -6.29 -1.45 -17.34
CA VAL A 62 -6.72 -2.79 -16.94
C VAL A 62 -8.23 -2.74 -16.76
N THR A 63 -8.96 -3.05 -17.83
CA THR A 63 -10.40 -3.34 -17.76
C THR A 63 -10.59 -4.54 -16.84
N CYS A 64 -11.06 -4.25 -15.62
CA CYS A 64 -11.14 -5.23 -14.55
C CYS A 64 -12.39 -6.10 -14.71
N SER A 65 -12.22 -7.22 -15.41
CA SER A 65 -13.10 -8.38 -15.31
C SER A 65 -12.29 -9.64 -15.56
N GLU A 66 -11.86 -10.32 -14.48
CA GLU A 66 -11.92 -11.79 -14.32
C GLU A 66 -11.26 -12.28 -13.00
N LYS A 67 -12.10 -12.76 -12.07
CA LYS A 67 -11.86 -13.49 -10.80
C LYS A 67 -10.81 -12.91 -9.82
N GLU A 68 -11.26 -12.47 -8.64
CA GLU A 68 -10.46 -11.88 -7.54
C GLU A 68 -9.10 -12.58 -7.27
N LEU A 69 -9.07 -13.91 -7.34
CA LEU A 69 -7.85 -14.71 -7.18
C LEU A 69 -6.73 -14.32 -8.17
N ARG A 70 -7.06 -13.97 -9.42
CA ARG A 70 -6.07 -13.52 -10.40
C ARG A 70 -5.49 -12.17 -10.01
N ARG A 71 -6.33 -11.24 -9.56
CA ARG A 71 -5.91 -9.92 -9.06
C ARG A 71 -4.94 -10.08 -7.89
N PHE A 72 -5.28 -10.92 -6.91
CA PHE A 72 -4.42 -11.15 -5.74
C PHE A 72 -3.07 -11.78 -6.12
N ARG A 73 -3.07 -12.80 -6.98
CA ARG A 73 -1.82 -13.40 -7.47
C ARG A 73 -0.93 -12.38 -8.20
N PHE A 74 -1.55 -11.56 -9.05
CA PHE A 74 -0.85 -10.51 -9.76
C PHE A 74 -0.26 -9.47 -8.79
N ALA A 75 -1.04 -9.04 -7.81
CA ALA A 75 -0.63 -8.06 -6.81
C ALA A 75 0.57 -8.56 -5.99
N LEU A 76 0.50 -9.81 -5.51
CA LEU A 76 1.61 -10.46 -4.79
C LEU A 76 2.86 -10.62 -5.67
N ALA A 77 2.69 -10.98 -6.94
CA ALA A 77 3.80 -11.06 -7.88
C ALA A 77 4.48 -9.70 -8.11
N GLN A 78 3.71 -8.61 -8.22
CA GLN A 78 4.29 -7.27 -8.32
C GLN A 78 4.95 -6.82 -7.01
N ALA A 79 4.32 -7.10 -5.87
CA ALA A 79 4.89 -6.79 -4.56
C ALA A 79 6.25 -7.46 -4.35
N LYS A 80 6.37 -8.73 -4.73
CA LYS A 80 7.63 -9.50 -4.66
C LYS A 80 8.77 -8.87 -5.47
N ASN A 81 8.45 -8.20 -6.58
CA ASN A 81 9.43 -7.55 -7.45
C ASN A 81 9.66 -6.07 -7.09
N THR A 82 9.04 -5.58 -6.01
CA THR A 82 9.26 -4.23 -5.50
C THR A 82 10.37 -4.28 -4.45
N VAL A 83 11.31 -3.33 -4.49
CA VAL A 83 12.31 -3.18 -3.41
C VAL A 83 11.59 -2.81 -2.12
N GLY A 84 11.81 -3.59 -1.07
CA GLY A 84 11.20 -3.40 0.25
C GLY A 84 12.24 -3.40 1.37
N LEU A 85 11.79 -3.04 2.57
CA LEU A 85 12.57 -3.15 3.79
C LEU A 85 12.19 -4.45 4.51
N THR A 86 13.18 -5.23 4.92
CA THR A 86 12.97 -6.42 5.76
C THR A 86 13.14 -6.05 7.22
N PHE A 87 12.28 -6.59 8.10
CA PHE A 87 12.31 -6.28 9.52
C PHE A 87 12.04 -7.53 10.37
N ASP A 88 12.84 -7.73 11.41
CA ASP A 88 12.61 -8.74 12.45
C ASP A 88 11.88 -8.07 13.63
N SER A 89 10.63 -8.46 13.88
CA SER A 89 9.83 -7.87 14.95
C SER A 89 10.28 -8.24 16.37
N PHE A 90 11.13 -9.26 16.53
CA PHE A 90 11.62 -9.69 17.84
C PHE A 90 12.94 -8.99 18.23
N ASN A 91 13.84 -8.79 17.27
CA ASN A 91 15.20 -8.32 17.53
C ASN A 91 15.57 -7.01 16.82
N GLY A 92 14.69 -6.50 15.95
CA GLY A 92 15.00 -5.34 15.10
C GLY A 92 14.96 -4.00 15.83
N ASP A 93 15.72 -3.05 15.32
CA ASP A 93 15.68 -1.65 15.76
C ASP A 93 14.52 -0.92 15.09
N TRP A 94 13.48 -0.61 15.86
CA TRP A 94 12.32 0.14 15.39
C TRP A 94 12.64 1.57 14.98
N SER A 95 13.63 2.21 15.62
CA SER A 95 14.05 3.58 15.26
C SER A 95 14.76 3.59 13.91
N GLU A 96 15.59 2.59 13.65
CA GLU A 96 16.24 2.41 12.34
C GLU A 96 15.18 2.15 11.25
N LEU A 97 14.26 1.21 11.50
CA LEU A 97 13.16 0.93 10.57
C LEU A 97 12.34 2.18 10.24
N LEU A 98 11.93 2.93 11.27
CA LEU A 98 11.13 4.15 11.09
C LEU A 98 11.90 5.20 10.30
N LYS A 99 13.20 5.37 10.57
CA LYS A 99 14.07 6.30 9.84
C LYS A 99 14.17 5.93 8.37
N ASP A 100 14.46 4.67 8.08
CA ASP A 100 14.63 4.18 6.70
C ASP A 100 13.33 4.23 5.91
N THR A 101 12.23 3.81 6.52
CA THR A 101 10.89 3.89 5.93
C THR A 101 10.53 5.35 5.63
N THR A 102 10.77 6.26 6.58
CA THR A 102 10.48 7.69 6.41
C THR A 102 11.31 8.28 5.26
N ASN A 103 12.62 7.98 5.22
CA ASN A 103 13.50 8.44 4.15
C ASN A 103 13.03 7.93 2.79
N ALA A 104 12.67 6.64 2.68
CA ALA A 104 12.15 6.07 1.45
C ALA A 104 10.87 6.77 0.98
N VAL A 105 9.92 7.04 1.90
CA VAL A 105 8.67 7.75 1.56
C VAL A 105 8.95 9.18 1.11
N VAL A 106 9.81 9.92 1.81
CA VAL A 106 10.18 11.31 1.47
C VAL A 106 10.83 11.38 0.08
N MET A 107 11.78 10.49 -0.20
CA MET A 107 12.46 10.45 -1.50
C MET A 107 11.48 10.13 -2.63
N ASN A 108 10.64 9.11 -2.48
CA ASN A 108 9.65 8.77 -3.50
C ASN A 108 8.61 9.88 -3.70
N LEU A 109 8.17 10.57 -2.64
CA LEU A 109 7.27 11.72 -2.76
C LEU A 109 7.91 12.86 -3.56
N TRP A 110 9.20 13.12 -3.33
CA TRP A 110 9.97 14.11 -4.09
C TRP A 110 10.05 13.75 -5.58
N GLU A 111 10.34 12.49 -5.91
CA GLU A 111 10.39 12.01 -7.29
C GLU A 111 9.03 12.08 -8.00
N VAL A 112 7.94 11.74 -7.31
CA VAL A 112 6.58 11.87 -7.86
C VAL A 112 6.24 13.35 -8.11
N GLY A 113 6.69 14.27 -7.26
CA GLY A 113 6.52 15.71 -7.47
C GLY A 113 7.14 16.20 -8.79
N ARG A 114 8.38 15.79 -9.09
CA ARG A 114 9.11 16.18 -10.32
C ARG A 114 8.52 15.62 -11.61
N LYS A 115 7.81 14.48 -11.57
CA LYS A 115 7.19 13.86 -12.75
C LYS A 115 5.86 14.48 -13.16
N ASN A 116 5.32 15.39 -12.34
CA ASN A 116 4.04 16.07 -12.58
C ASN A 116 4.22 17.56 -12.99
N GLU A 117 5.46 18.00 -13.21
CA GLU A 117 5.84 19.27 -13.87
C GLU A 117 6.18 19.00 -15.34
#